data_AF-A0A1C5NM51-F1
#
_entry.id   AF-A0A1C5NM51-F1
#
_cell.length_a   1.000
_cell.length_b   1.000
_cell.length_c   1.000
_cell.angle_alpha   90.00
_cell.angle_beta   90.00
_cell.angle_gamma   90.00
#
_symmetry.space_group_name_H-M   'P 1'
#
loop_
_entity.id
_entity.type
_entity.pdbx_description
1 polymer ?
#
loop_
_entity_poly.entity_id
_entity_poly.type
_entity_poly.pdbx_seq_one_letter_code
_entity_poly.pdbx_strand_id
1 'polypeptide(L)'
;MELKISKLRIVILGIWALFMGKMGEIPQSISILLLMMVIDQVSGILAAKREALEHPGEKKYGISSKRMVLGIFKKAGYILTIVVATMVDILMDTMMEYIGIKSTIKGSFCLLITVWFILGEAISILENASRMGVKVPRFFRKIISELQKDIDGKKS
;
A
#
# COMPACT_ATOMS: atom_id res chain seq x y z
N MET A 1 -13.68 24.43 14.92
CA MET A 1 -13.23 23.50 13.85
C MET A 1 -12.01 22.70 14.32
N GLU A 2 -11.02 23.37 14.92
CA GLU A 2 -9.86 22.81 15.64
C GLU A 2 -10.18 21.62 16.58
N LEU A 3 -11.25 21.74 17.39
CA LEU A 3 -11.63 20.71 18.37
C LEU A 3 -12.15 19.39 17.74
N LYS A 4 -12.73 19.44 16.54
CA LYS A 4 -13.17 18.22 15.82
C LYS A 4 -11.98 17.52 15.16
N ILE A 5 -11.01 18.31 14.67
CA ILE A 5 -9.80 17.81 14.03
C ILE A 5 -8.87 17.16 15.06
N SER A 6 -8.75 17.72 16.28
CA SER A 6 -7.95 17.14 17.36
C SER A 6 -8.53 15.83 17.91
N LYS A 7 -9.86 15.76 18.12
CA LYS A 7 -10.54 14.52 18.52
C LYS A 7 -10.41 13.42 17.47
N LEU A 8 -10.56 13.76 16.19
CA LEU A 8 -10.39 12.81 15.09
C LEU A 8 -8.95 12.27 15.03
N ARG A 9 -7.94 13.12 15.24
CA ARG A 9 -6.52 12.71 15.32
C ARG A 9 -6.24 11.76 16.50
N ILE A 10 -6.79 12.06 17.68
CA ILE A 10 -6.61 11.21 18.88
C ILE A 10 -7.30 9.86 18.70
N VAL A 11 -8.45 9.83 18.03
CA VAL A 11 -9.13 8.57 17.69
C VAL A 11 -8.30 7.75 16.68
N ILE A 12 -7.74 8.38 15.65
CA ILE A 12 -6.87 7.71 14.67
C ILE A 12 -5.62 7.16 15.34
N LEU A 13 -4.94 7.95 16.19
CA LEU A 13 -3.75 7.54 16.93
C LEU A 13 -4.06 6.48 18.00
N GLY A 14 -5.24 6.53 18.61
CA GLY A 14 -5.70 5.53 19.58
C GLY A 14 -6.03 4.18 18.92
N ILE A 15 -6.68 4.20 17.76
CA ILE A 15 -6.90 3.00 16.94
C ILE A 15 -5.55 2.43 16.49
N TRP A 16 -4.60 3.29 16.09
CA TRP A 16 -3.24 2.91 15.70
C TRP A 16 -2.45 2.24 16.83
N ALA A 17 -2.49 2.82 18.03
CA ALA A 17 -1.80 2.31 19.21
C ALA A 17 -2.42 1.00 19.75
N LEU A 18 -3.75 0.88 19.70
CA LEU A 18 -4.46 -0.34 20.09
C LEU A 18 -4.19 -1.50 19.12
N PHE A 19 -3.97 -1.20 17.84
CA PHE A 19 -3.62 -2.20 16.82
C PHE A 19 -2.16 -2.65 16.94
N MET A 20 -1.23 -1.74 17.28
CA MET A 20 0.19 -2.05 17.47
C MET A 20 0.51 -2.77 18.79
N GLY A 21 -0.27 -2.52 19.85
CA GLY A 21 0.09 -2.92 21.21
C GLY A 21 -0.06 -4.41 21.55
N LYS A 22 -0.53 -5.28 20.63
CA LYS A 22 -0.90 -6.65 21.02
C LYS A 22 -0.51 -7.82 20.11
N MET A 23 0.16 -7.61 18.97
CA MET A 23 0.08 -8.65 17.93
C MET A 23 1.41 -8.91 17.22
N GLY A 24 1.76 -10.19 17.01
CA GLY A 24 3.03 -10.67 16.45
C GLY A 24 3.34 -10.25 15.00
N GLU A 25 4.26 -10.96 14.34
CA GLU A 25 4.88 -10.52 13.07
C GLU A 25 3.92 -10.33 11.87
N ILE A 26 2.90 -11.19 11.71
CA ILE A 26 1.91 -11.09 10.62
C ILE A 26 0.96 -9.88 10.81
N PRO A 27 0.35 -9.67 11.98
CA PRO A 27 -0.43 -8.46 12.29
C PRO A 27 0.33 -7.14 12.05
N GLN A 28 1.62 -7.11 12.37
CA GLN A 28 2.45 -5.91 12.21
C GLN A 28 2.65 -5.54 10.73
N SER A 29 2.96 -6.50 9.87
CA SER A 29 3.14 -6.25 8.44
C SER A 29 1.86 -5.76 7.76
N ILE A 30 0.69 -6.33 8.10
CA ILE A 30 -0.62 -5.87 7.60
C ILE A 30 -0.89 -4.43 8.06
N SER A 31 -0.52 -4.08 9.29
CA SER A 31 -0.65 -2.70 9.80
C SER A 31 0.16 -1.72 8.97
N ILE A 32 1.41 -2.06 8.67
CA ILE A 32 2.31 -1.24 7.84
C ILE A 32 1.71 -1.08 6.44
N LEU A 33 1.19 -2.16 5.85
CA LEU A 33 0.55 -2.10 4.54
C LEU A 33 -0.68 -1.18 4.53
N LEU A 34 -1.53 -1.25 5.56
CA LEU A 34 -2.67 -0.33 5.68
C LEU A 34 -2.23 1.13 5.80
N LEU A 35 -1.15 1.42 6.54
CA LEU A 35 -0.57 2.77 6.59
C LEU A 35 -0.10 3.22 5.21
N MET A 36 0.67 2.37 4.54
CA MET A 36 1.23 2.65 3.21
C MET A 36 0.12 2.95 2.21
N MET A 37 -0.98 2.19 2.20
CA MET A 37 -2.14 2.47 1.37
C MET A 37 -2.76 3.85 1.65
N VAL A 38 -2.86 4.25 2.92
CA VAL A 38 -3.38 5.59 3.28
C VAL A 38 -2.43 6.68 2.80
N ILE A 39 -1.12 6.53 3.06
CA ILE A 39 -0.09 7.48 2.61
C ILE A 39 -0.11 7.61 1.09
N ASP A 40 -0.20 6.48 0.37
CA ASP A 40 -0.26 6.47 -1.09
C ASP A 40 -1.42 7.32 -1.60
N GLN A 41 -2.63 7.10 -1.09
CA GLN A 41 -3.77 7.87 -1.58
C GLN A 41 -3.67 9.36 -1.24
N VAL A 42 -3.19 9.70 -0.05
CA VAL A 42 -2.98 11.11 0.32
C VAL A 42 -1.93 11.74 -0.60
N SER A 43 -0.80 11.05 -0.84
CA SER A 43 0.26 11.53 -1.73
C SER A 43 -0.23 11.70 -3.17
N GLY A 44 -1.10 10.80 -3.66
CA GLY A 44 -1.71 10.90 -4.99
C GLY A 44 -2.64 12.11 -5.13
N ILE A 45 -3.40 12.42 -4.10
CA ILE A 45 -4.25 13.63 -4.05
C ILE A 45 -3.39 14.90 -4.01
N LEU A 46 -2.33 14.92 -3.19
CA LEU A 46 -1.42 16.07 -3.08
C LEU A 46 -0.68 16.34 -4.40
N ALA A 47 -0.18 15.29 -5.05
CA ALA A 47 0.44 15.37 -6.37
C ALA A 47 -0.53 15.96 -7.40
N ALA A 48 -1.77 15.45 -7.46
CA ALA A 48 -2.78 15.95 -8.38
C ALA A 48 -3.15 17.42 -8.12
N LYS A 49 -3.20 17.84 -6.85
CA LYS A 49 -3.43 19.25 -6.49
C LYS A 49 -2.27 20.15 -6.91
N ARG A 50 -1.03 19.71 -6.70
CA ARG A 50 0.15 20.48 -7.13
C ARG A 50 0.17 20.65 -8.65
N GLU A 51 -0.07 19.58 -9.40
CA GLU A 51 -0.15 19.63 -10.87
C GLU A 51 -1.21 20.64 -11.34
N ALA A 52 -2.37 20.70 -10.68
CA ALA A 52 -3.42 21.67 -10.98
C ALA A 52 -3.06 23.12 -10.62
N LEU A 53 -2.23 23.34 -9.60
CA LEU A 53 -1.71 24.67 -9.26
C LEU A 53 -0.65 25.16 -10.26
N GLU A 54 0.19 24.25 -10.76
CA GLU A 54 1.21 24.56 -11.76
C GLU A 54 0.61 24.81 -13.16
N HIS A 55 -0.54 24.20 -13.47
CA HIS A 55 -1.21 24.31 -14.77
C HIS A 55 -2.66 24.80 -14.61
N PRO A 56 -2.88 26.08 -14.25
CA PRO A 56 -4.23 26.61 -14.04
C PRO A 56 -5.02 26.62 -15.35
N GLY A 57 -6.23 26.06 -15.32
CA GLY A 57 -7.18 26.05 -16.45
C GLY A 57 -7.12 24.82 -17.36
N GLU A 58 -6.13 23.95 -17.19
CA GLU A 58 -6.04 22.69 -17.93
C GLU A 58 -6.87 21.58 -17.27
N LYS A 59 -7.97 21.18 -17.92
CA LYS A 59 -8.89 20.12 -17.43
C LYS A 59 -8.24 18.74 -17.24
N LYS A 60 -7.03 18.54 -17.75
CA LYS A 60 -6.26 17.29 -17.63
C LYS A 60 -5.62 17.13 -16.25
N TYR A 61 -5.28 18.23 -15.59
CA TYR A 61 -4.62 18.22 -14.29
C TYR A 61 -5.64 18.39 -13.16
N GLY A 62 -5.32 17.81 -12.00
CA GLY A 62 -6.23 17.76 -10.86
C GLY A 62 -6.77 16.37 -10.53
N ILE A 63 -7.56 16.36 -9.47
CA ILE A 63 -8.12 15.14 -8.88
C ILE A 63 -9.19 14.59 -9.83
N SER A 64 -8.98 13.36 -10.30
CA SER A 64 -9.96 12.65 -11.10
C SER A 64 -10.67 11.61 -10.25
N SER A 65 -12.00 11.66 -10.23
CA SER A 65 -12.84 10.66 -9.54
C SER A 65 -12.53 9.25 -10.05
N LYS A 66 -12.33 9.08 -11.36
CA LYS A 66 -11.96 7.78 -11.96
C LYS A 66 -10.65 7.23 -11.37
N ARG A 67 -9.63 8.07 -11.20
CA ARG A 67 -8.34 7.66 -10.61
C ARG A 67 -8.50 7.24 -9.14
N MET A 68 -9.31 7.98 -8.39
CA MET A 68 -9.58 7.66 -6.98
C MET A 68 -10.33 6.33 -6.83
N VAL A 69 -11.34 6.08 -7.67
CA VAL A 69 -12.11 4.83 -7.69
C VAL A 69 -11.23 3.64 -8.07
N LEU A 70 -10.38 3.77 -9.09
CA LEU A 70 -9.40 2.73 -9.46
C LEU A 70 -8.45 2.40 -8.29
N GLY A 71 -8.01 3.42 -7.54
CA GLY A 71 -7.21 3.22 -6.34
C GLY A 71 -7.94 2.45 -5.23
N ILE A 72 -9.25 2.66 -5.06
CA ILE A 72 -10.06 1.89 -4.09
C ILE A 72 -10.16 0.42 -4.54
N PHE A 73 -10.41 0.16 -5.82
CA PHE A 73 -10.46 -1.20 -6.35
C PHE A 73 -9.14 -1.95 -6.18
N LYS A 74 -8.00 -1.28 -6.44
CA LYS A 74 -6.66 -1.85 -6.20
C LYS A 74 -6.50 -2.32 -4.75
N LYS A 75 -6.88 -1.47 -3.79
CA LYS A 75 -6.78 -1.76 -2.35
C LYS A 75 -7.74 -2.86 -1.91
N ALA A 76 -8.96 -2.90 -2.46
CA ALA A 76 -9.89 -4.01 -2.24
C ALA A 76 -9.29 -5.34 -2.75
N GLY A 77 -8.61 -5.30 -3.91
CA GLY A 77 -7.84 -6.43 -4.44
C GLY A 77 -6.77 -6.92 -3.46
N TYR A 78 -6.01 -6.01 -2.85
CA TYR A 78 -4.99 -6.39 -1.85
C TYR A 78 -5.59 -7.14 -0.66
N ILE A 79 -6.72 -6.67 -0.13
CA ILE A 79 -7.40 -7.33 0.99
C ILE A 79 -7.85 -8.75 0.58
N LEU A 80 -8.45 -8.90 -0.60
CA LEU A 80 -8.87 -10.21 -1.10
C LEU A 80 -7.68 -11.17 -1.29
N THR A 81 -6.57 -10.69 -1.83
CA THR A 81 -5.37 -11.52 -2.01
C THR A 81 -4.75 -11.93 -0.67
N ILE A 82 -4.75 -11.06 0.35
CA ILE A 82 -4.27 -11.41 1.70
C ILE A 82 -5.14 -12.51 2.33
N VAL A 83 -6.46 -12.47 2.13
CA VAL A 83 -7.36 -13.55 2.58
C VAL A 83 -6.96 -14.87 1.92
N VAL A 84 -6.78 -14.88 0.59
CA VAL A 84 -6.33 -16.08 -0.14
C VAL A 84 -4.96 -16.55 0.34
N ALA A 85 -4.00 -15.65 0.55
CA ALA A 85 -2.67 -16.00 1.03
C ALA A 85 -2.70 -16.62 2.44
N THR A 86 -3.59 -16.13 3.30
CA THR A 86 -3.83 -16.71 4.62
C THR A 86 -4.43 -18.11 4.52
N MET A 87 -5.34 -18.36 3.58
CA MET A 87 -5.87 -19.70 3.33
C MET A 87 -4.79 -20.67 2.84
N VAL A 88 -3.86 -20.19 2.01
CA VAL A 88 -2.69 -20.98 1.58
C VAL A 88 -1.80 -21.32 2.77
N ASP A 89 -1.51 -20.38 3.66
CA ASP A 89 -0.73 -20.67 4.87
C ASP A 89 -1.39 -21.72 5.76
N ILE A 90 -2.72 -21.64 5.97
CA ILE A 90 -3.47 -22.67 6.73
C ILE A 90 -3.32 -24.04 6.09
N LEU A 91 -3.41 -24.11 4.75
CA LEU A 91 -3.22 -25.36 4.01
C LEU A 91 -1.80 -25.89 4.18
N MET A 92 -0.78 -25.02 4.07
CA MET A 92 0.62 -25.41 4.25
C MET A 92 0.88 -25.93 5.67
N ASP A 93 0.36 -25.26 6.69
CA ASP A 93 0.47 -25.70 8.08
C ASP A 93 -0.19 -27.07 8.30
N THR A 94 -1.38 -27.27 7.72
CA THR A 94 -2.10 -28.56 7.79
C THR A 94 -1.30 -29.69 7.12
N MET A 95 -0.68 -29.41 5.96
CA MET A 95 0.14 -30.39 5.25
C MET A 95 1.43 -30.72 6.00
N MET A 96 2.07 -29.72 6.60
CA MET A 96 3.29 -29.91 7.41
C MET A 96 3.01 -30.76 8.67
N GLU A 97 1.87 -30.53 9.32
CA GLU A 97 1.42 -31.34 10.45
C GLU A 97 1.16 -32.79 10.03
N TYR A 98 0.52 -33.01 8.87
CA TYR A 98 0.27 -34.35 8.34
C TYR A 98 1.55 -35.17 8.10
N ILE A 99 2.63 -34.53 7.63
CA ILE A 99 3.93 -35.18 7.42
C ILE A 99 4.82 -35.22 8.68
N GLY A 100 4.29 -34.84 9.85
CA GLY A 100 4.98 -34.89 11.13
C GLY A 100 6.05 -33.82 11.32
N ILE A 101 6.08 -32.78 10.47
CA ILE A 101 7.02 -31.66 10.58
C ILE A 101 6.34 -30.54 11.37
N LYS A 102 6.88 -30.23 12.56
CA LYS A 102 6.46 -29.03 13.28
C LYS A 102 6.99 -27.80 12.56
N SER A 103 6.10 -27.08 11.88
CA SER A 103 6.43 -25.79 11.28
C SER A 103 6.79 -24.77 12.36
N THR A 104 8.02 -24.29 12.34
CA THR A 104 8.50 -23.19 13.21
C THR A 104 8.12 -21.82 12.68
N ILE A 105 7.79 -21.71 11.39
CA ILE A 105 7.49 -20.46 10.70
C ILE A 105 6.05 -20.53 10.19
N LYS A 106 5.13 -19.87 10.90
CA LYS A 106 3.73 -19.78 10.50
C LYS A 106 3.49 -18.52 9.67
N GLY A 107 2.62 -18.62 8.67
CA GLY A 107 2.18 -17.45 7.89
C GLY A 107 3.21 -16.86 6.92
N SER A 108 4.19 -17.66 6.48
CA SER A 108 5.26 -17.19 5.60
C SER A 108 4.77 -16.71 4.24
N PHE A 109 3.72 -17.31 3.69
CA PHE A 109 3.21 -16.96 2.37
C PHE A 109 2.42 -15.64 2.41
N CYS A 110 1.54 -15.47 3.39
CA CYS A 110 0.84 -14.21 3.65
C CYS A 110 1.82 -13.07 3.93
N LEU A 111 2.89 -13.33 4.68
CA LEU A 111 3.95 -12.35 4.91
C LEU A 111 4.63 -11.94 3.58
N LEU A 112 4.98 -12.90 2.73
CA LEU A 112 5.60 -12.64 1.42
C LEU A 112 4.70 -11.78 0.53
N ILE A 113 3.41 -12.13 0.43
CA ILE A 113 2.42 -11.35 -0.34
C ILE A 113 2.24 -9.95 0.25
N THR A 114 2.24 -9.82 1.57
CA THR A 114 2.12 -8.51 2.24
C THR A 114 3.33 -7.63 1.93
N VAL A 115 4.55 -8.18 1.98
CA VAL A 115 5.78 -7.47 1.58
C VAL A 115 5.71 -7.04 0.11
N TRP A 116 5.22 -7.90 -0.78
CA TRP A 116 5.03 -7.56 -2.18
C TRP A 116 4.13 -6.33 -2.37
N PHE A 117 3.00 -6.28 -1.65
CA PHE A 117 2.10 -5.11 -1.70
C PHE A 117 2.71 -3.86 -1.07
N ILE A 118 3.49 -3.99 0.01
CA ILE A 118 4.21 -2.86 0.61
C ILE A 118 5.17 -2.23 -0.41
N LEU A 119 5.92 -3.06 -1.15
CA LEU A 119 6.82 -2.57 -2.20
C LEU A 119 6.03 -1.86 -3.32
N GLY A 120 4.87 -2.40 -3.71
CA GLY A 120 3.99 -1.77 -4.69
C GLY A 120 3.49 -0.39 -4.27
N GLU A 121 3.09 -0.22 -3.00
CA GLU A 121 2.68 1.08 -2.47
C GLU A 121 3.87 2.05 -2.33
N ALA A 122 5.04 1.57 -1.93
CA ALA A 122 6.26 2.39 -1.85
C ALA A 122 6.65 2.99 -3.21
N ILE A 123 6.54 2.20 -4.29
CA ILE A 123 6.77 2.68 -5.66
C ILE A 123 5.76 3.76 -6.04
N SER A 124 4.47 3.54 -5.76
CA SER A 124 3.39 4.50 -6.05
C SER A 124 3.58 5.83 -5.28
N ILE A 125 3.97 5.76 -4.01
CA ILE A 125 4.30 6.94 -3.19
C ILE A 125 5.49 7.70 -3.79
N LEU A 126 6.52 6.99 -4.26
CA LEU A 126 7.70 7.61 -4.84
C LEU A 126 7.39 8.30 -6.18
N GLU A 127 6.50 7.73 -6.98
CA GLU A 127 5.95 8.36 -8.17
C GLU A 127 5.20 9.65 -7.81
N ASN A 128 4.29 9.59 -6.82
CA ASN A 128 3.56 10.75 -6.33
C ASN A 128 4.49 11.84 -5.77
N ALA A 129 5.54 11.47 -5.05
CA ALA A 129 6.56 12.39 -4.55
C ALA A 129 7.31 13.08 -5.70
N SER A 130 7.66 12.34 -6.75
CA SER A 130 8.24 12.90 -7.96
C SER A 130 7.30 13.90 -8.65
N ARG A 131 6.00 13.59 -8.77
CA ARG A 131 4.97 14.51 -9.28
C ARG A 131 4.79 15.74 -8.36
N MET A 132 5.06 15.58 -7.07
CA MET A 132 5.15 16.68 -6.10
C MET A 132 6.45 17.49 -6.19
N GLY A 133 7.37 17.18 -7.11
CA GLY A 133 8.57 17.98 -7.37
C GLY A 133 9.76 17.58 -6.51
N VAL A 134 9.64 16.50 -5.73
CA VAL A 134 10.77 15.91 -5.03
C VAL A 134 11.79 15.41 -6.07
N LYS A 135 13.04 15.84 -5.92
CA LYS A 135 14.15 15.45 -6.79
C LYS A 135 14.56 14.00 -6.52
N VAL A 136 13.77 13.05 -7.03
CA VAL A 136 14.10 11.62 -7.00
C VAL A 136 15.27 11.35 -7.96
N PRO A 137 16.39 10.72 -7.51
CA PRO A 137 17.53 10.40 -8.36
C PRO A 137 17.12 9.63 -9.62
N ARG A 138 17.78 9.90 -10.75
CA ARG A 138 17.40 9.33 -12.06
C ARG A 138 17.47 7.79 -12.09
N PHE A 139 18.41 7.19 -11.36
CA PHE A 139 18.52 5.74 -11.22
C PHE A 139 17.26 5.10 -10.61
N PHE A 140 16.67 5.74 -9.58
CA PHE A 140 15.42 5.28 -8.99
C PHE A 140 14.24 5.36 -9.95
N ARG A 141 14.12 6.44 -10.74
CA ARG A 141 13.07 6.54 -11.79
C ARG A 141 13.17 5.43 -12.82
N LYS A 142 14.39 5.06 -13.21
CA LYS A 142 14.61 4.00 -14.19
C LYS A 142 14.19 2.63 -13.64
N ILE A 143 14.59 2.31 -12.41
CA ILE A 143 14.16 1.07 -11.73
C ILE A 143 12.65 1.00 -11.59
N ILE A 144 12.01 2.09 -11.13
CA ILE A 144 10.54 2.14 -10.97
C ILE A 144 9.84 1.92 -12.32
N SER A 145 10.30 2.60 -13.36
CA SER A 145 9.77 2.47 -14.72
C SER A 145 9.88 1.04 -15.25
N GLU A 146 10.97 0.34 -14.97
CA GLU A 146 11.17 -1.04 -15.43
C GLU A 146 10.30 -2.00 -14.63
N LEU A 147 10.25 -1.86 -13.30
CA LEU A 147 9.38 -2.66 -12.43
C LEU A 147 7.89 -2.52 -12.78
N GLN A 148 7.41 -1.31 -13.06
CA GLN A 148 6.02 -1.09 -13.46
C GLN A 148 5.68 -1.72 -14.81
N LYS A 149 6.61 -1.73 -15.77
CA LYS A 149 6.38 -2.37 -17.08
C LYS A 149 6.18 -3.88 -16.94
N ASP A 150 6.96 -4.52 -16.07
CA ASP A 150 6.85 -5.95 -15.83
C ASP A 150 5.55 -6.30 -15.09
N ILE A 151 5.08 -5.43 -14.18
CA ILE A 151 3.83 -5.61 -13.44
C ILE A 151 2.59 -5.39 -14.31
N ASP A 152 2.57 -4.33 -15.13
CA ASP A 152 1.41 -3.95 -15.96
C ASP A 152 1.34 -4.70 -17.30
N GLY A 153 2.34 -5.54 -17.62
CA GLY A 153 2.38 -6.33 -18.84
C GLY A 153 2.47 -5.50 -20.13
N LYS A 154 2.80 -4.20 -20.06
CA LYS A 154 3.01 -3.34 -21.22
C LYS A 154 4.35 -3.66 -21.88
N LYS A 155 4.36 -4.68 -22.75
CA LYS A 155 5.46 -4.92 -23.68
C LYS A 155 5.61 -3.71 -24.61
N SER A 156 6.87 -3.30 -24.79
CA SER A 156 7.31 -2.34 -25.80
C SER A 156 6.89 -2.74 -27.20
#